data_AF-A0A8J2WYB9-F1
#
_entry.id   AF-A0A8J2WYB9-F1
#
_cell.length_a   1.000
_cell.length_b   1.000
_cell.length_c   1.000
_cell.angle_alpha   90.00
_cell.angle_beta   90.00
_cell.angle_gamma   90.00
#
_symmetry.space_group_name_H-M   'P 1'
#
loop_
_entity.id
_entity.type
_entity.pdbx_description
1 polymer ?
#
loop_
_entity_poly.entity_id
_entity_poly.type
_entity_poly.pdbx_seq_one_letter_code
_entity_poly.pdbx_strand_id
1 'polypeptide(L)'
;MRLFFVAMAAAARRHRRPNRHHTKAETCAGDCPACALPHRPKLYSVLHVDGVGTTVKYIAEHARFAREQNYAYGGAIGTLPLTPQAHGVLQRQCVAWALGTDAVVVREPAGIQRAAALADLASNQTVLWTEKHVPLAPKVDKAWLADLRRGNACRLGRARLTYARKGTVRVAAHLRRGDVDVSVQPSLRWVSDACLVDALGWVAARAGPRAEVHVFSALESHRGRGGATRCAKIKVSRRLWCARLTGRFLTQVMRGTASPEAFDVYRAHNYTVHLNGADATASVLDHWAHLASADVFLQSPTSAFAVVPAYLSRGCVLRARVIKKGLHCYALDAADEKCVRRAVERRLREIS
;
A
#
# COMPACT_ATOMS: atom_id res chain seq x y z
N MET A 1 83.53 -13.87 -15.32
CA MET A 1 83.06 -12.94 -14.26
C MET A 1 81.64 -12.54 -14.61
N ARG A 2 80.61 -13.17 -14.03
CA ARG A 2 79.76 -12.62 -12.95
C ARG A 2 79.30 -11.18 -13.21
N LEU A 3 78.01 -11.00 -13.46
CA LEU A 3 77.13 -10.22 -12.56
C LEU A 3 75.66 -10.54 -12.87
N PHE A 4 74.99 -11.04 -11.82
CA PHE A 4 73.56 -11.25 -11.70
C PHE A 4 72.83 -9.91 -11.60
N PHE A 5 71.69 -9.74 -12.26
CA PHE A 5 70.63 -8.86 -11.76
C PHE A 5 69.26 -9.50 -11.94
N VAL A 6 68.59 -9.63 -10.79
CA VAL A 6 67.24 -10.14 -10.58
C VAL A 6 66.23 -9.10 -11.04
N ALA A 7 65.32 -9.47 -11.95
CA ALA A 7 64.17 -8.66 -12.29
C ALA A 7 63.05 -8.85 -11.24
N MET A 8 62.83 -7.83 -10.42
CA MET A 8 61.62 -7.73 -9.60
C MET A 8 60.50 -7.04 -10.39
N ALA A 9 59.36 -7.73 -10.48
CA ALA A 9 58.13 -7.22 -11.07
C ALA A 9 57.53 -6.10 -10.19
N ALA A 10 57.49 -4.88 -10.71
CA ALA A 10 56.70 -3.79 -10.13
C ALA A 10 55.37 -3.67 -10.89
N ALA A 11 54.29 -4.11 -10.24
CA ALA A 11 52.93 -3.90 -10.69
C ALA A 11 52.54 -2.41 -10.56
N ALA A 12 52.73 -1.65 -11.64
CA ALA A 12 52.24 -0.27 -11.73
C ALA A 12 50.79 -0.26 -12.23
N ARG A 13 49.89 0.12 -11.31
CA ARG A 13 48.45 0.29 -11.45
C ARG A 13 48.11 1.21 -12.64
N ARG A 14 47.50 0.67 -13.69
CA ARG A 14 46.78 1.50 -14.68
C ARG A 14 45.59 2.13 -13.97
N HIS A 15 45.63 3.44 -13.80
CA HIS A 15 44.45 4.25 -13.47
C HIS A 15 43.37 4.02 -14.54
N ARG A 16 42.46 3.08 -14.29
CA ARG A 16 41.16 3.04 -14.97
C ARG A 16 40.44 4.33 -14.60
N ARG A 17 40.33 5.26 -15.55
CA ARG A 17 39.32 6.33 -15.50
C ARG A 17 37.99 5.68 -15.14
N PRO A 18 37.27 6.13 -14.09
CA PRO A 18 35.95 5.62 -13.81
C PRO A 18 35.07 5.92 -15.02
N ASN A 19 34.56 4.84 -15.60
CA ASN A 19 33.70 4.86 -16.76
C ASN A 19 32.46 5.69 -16.38
N ARG A 20 32.33 6.89 -16.96
CA ARG A 20 31.22 7.83 -16.76
C ARG A 20 29.98 7.30 -17.49
N HIS A 21 29.51 6.14 -17.08
CA HIS A 21 28.19 5.62 -17.41
C HIS A 21 27.39 5.43 -16.11
N HIS A 22 27.35 6.48 -15.29
CA HIS A 22 26.10 6.80 -14.63
C HIS A 22 25.23 7.45 -15.70
N THR A 23 24.48 6.63 -16.43
CA THR A 23 23.26 7.11 -17.08
C THR A 23 22.49 7.86 -16.00
N LYS A 24 22.28 9.17 -16.21
CA LYS A 24 21.36 9.96 -15.41
C LYS A 24 20.06 9.15 -15.36
N ALA A 25 19.74 8.59 -14.21
CA ALA A 25 18.40 8.10 -13.95
C ALA A 25 17.51 9.33 -14.14
N GLU A 26 16.84 9.46 -15.30
CA GLU A 26 15.85 10.50 -15.53
C GLU A 26 14.90 10.47 -14.34
N THR A 27 14.96 11.49 -13.50
CA THR A 27 14.13 11.56 -12.30
C THR A 27 12.69 11.67 -12.77
N CYS A 28 11.83 10.73 -12.36
CA CYS A 28 10.39 10.90 -12.59
C CYS A 28 10.00 12.27 -11.99
N ALA A 29 9.41 13.16 -12.79
CA ALA A 29 9.04 14.49 -12.33
C ALA A 29 8.27 14.41 -10.99
N GLY A 30 8.66 15.26 -10.04
CA GLY A 30 8.26 15.20 -8.64
C GLY A 30 6.89 15.79 -8.32
N ASP A 31 6.11 16.17 -9.33
CA ASP A 31 4.87 16.89 -9.13
C ASP A 31 3.69 15.98 -9.38
N CYS A 32 2.94 15.70 -8.33
CA CYS A 32 1.60 15.14 -8.44
C CYS A 32 0.66 16.22 -8.96
N PRO A 33 0.13 16.12 -10.20
CA PRO A 33 -0.81 17.10 -10.70
C PRO A 33 -2.12 17.10 -9.89
N ALA A 34 -2.41 16.00 -9.16
CA ALA A 34 -3.55 15.92 -8.27
C ALA A 34 -3.37 16.71 -6.96
N CYS A 35 -2.13 17.11 -6.59
CA CYS A 35 -1.83 17.86 -5.38
C CYS A 35 -1.42 19.32 -5.68
N ALA A 36 -0.88 19.60 -6.86
CA ALA A 36 -0.41 20.92 -7.25
C ALA A 36 -1.49 21.70 -8.01
N LEU A 37 -2.33 22.45 -7.28
CA LEU A 37 -3.09 23.57 -7.83
C LEU A 37 -2.40 24.87 -7.38
N PRO A 38 -1.33 25.32 -8.06
CA PRO A 38 -0.42 26.35 -7.52
C PRO A 38 -1.08 27.71 -7.21
N HIS A 39 -2.24 27.99 -7.82
CA HIS A 39 -2.99 29.23 -7.65
C HIS A 39 -4.18 29.13 -6.68
N ARG A 40 -4.30 28.04 -5.91
CA ARG A 40 -5.39 27.85 -4.94
C ARG A 40 -4.87 27.94 -3.49
N PRO A 41 -5.72 28.36 -2.52
CA PRO A 41 -5.40 28.19 -1.12
C PRO A 41 -5.14 26.73 -0.78
N LYS A 42 -4.33 26.50 0.26
CA LYS A 42 -3.89 25.15 0.62
C LYS A 42 -4.77 24.57 1.72
N LEU A 43 -5.15 23.30 1.56
CA LEU A 43 -5.68 22.48 2.63
C LEU A 43 -4.59 21.51 3.08
N TYR A 44 -4.18 21.63 4.32
CA TYR A 44 -3.32 20.69 5.01
C TYR A 44 -4.17 19.72 5.83
N SER A 45 -3.66 18.52 6.13
CA SER A 45 -4.35 17.56 6.99
C SER A 45 -3.49 17.16 8.17
N VAL A 46 -4.08 16.79 9.30
CA VAL A 46 -3.29 16.13 10.35
C VAL A 46 -2.81 14.77 9.86
N LEU A 47 -1.53 14.47 10.10
CA LEU A 47 -0.97 13.16 9.78
C LEU A 47 -1.49 12.11 10.77
N HIS A 48 -2.26 11.14 10.26
CA HIS A 48 -2.67 9.98 11.02
C HIS A 48 -1.77 8.78 10.72
N VAL A 49 -0.92 8.43 11.70
CA VAL A 49 0.02 7.31 11.59
C VAL A 49 -0.63 6.03 12.12
N ASP A 50 -0.73 5.04 11.25
CA ASP A 50 -1.17 3.66 11.53
C ASP A 50 -0.36 2.71 10.61
N GLY A 51 -0.89 1.55 10.22
CA GLY A 51 -0.32 0.74 9.14
C GLY A 51 -0.09 1.57 7.86
N VAL A 52 0.91 1.16 7.06
CA VAL A 52 1.31 1.86 5.82
C VAL A 52 0.11 2.14 4.91
N GLY A 53 -0.73 1.13 4.69
CA GLY A 53 -1.95 1.27 3.89
C GLY A 53 -2.91 2.34 4.40
N THR A 54 -3.19 2.34 5.71
CA THR A 54 -4.08 3.33 6.34
C THR A 54 -3.52 4.74 6.23
N THR A 55 -2.23 4.91 6.51
CA THR A 55 -1.56 6.22 6.48
C THR A 55 -1.63 6.82 5.07
N VAL A 56 -1.22 6.08 4.04
CA VAL A 56 -1.23 6.58 2.67
C VAL A 56 -2.65 6.76 2.13
N LYS A 57 -3.59 5.88 2.51
CA LYS A 57 -5.02 6.03 2.18
C LYS A 57 -5.53 7.39 2.65
N TYR A 58 -5.35 7.75 3.93
CA TYR A 58 -5.90 9.00 4.44
C TYR A 58 -5.30 10.20 3.73
N ILE A 59 -4.01 10.22 3.49
CA ILE A 59 -3.37 11.31 2.77
C ILE A 59 -3.96 11.45 1.35
N ALA A 60 -4.16 10.34 0.63
CA ALA A 60 -4.81 10.35 -0.68
C ALA A 60 -6.27 10.86 -0.62
N GLU A 61 -7.02 10.45 0.40
CA GLU A 61 -8.40 10.90 0.63
C GLU A 61 -8.46 12.40 0.96
N HIS A 62 -7.53 12.93 1.76
CA HIS A 62 -7.45 14.37 2.04
C HIS A 62 -7.03 15.17 0.81
N ALA A 63 -6.12 14.65 -0.02
CA ALA A 63 -5.76 15.28 -1.29
C ALA A 63 -6.96 15.36 -2.25
N ARG A 64 -7.77 14.29 -2.30
CA ARG A 64 -9.04 14.28 -3.04
C ARG A 64 -10.01 15.29 -2.47
N PHE A 65 -10.21 15.30 -1.16
CA PHE A 65 -11.13 16.21 -0.48
C PHE A 65 -10.75 17.68 -0.73
N ALA A 66 -9.46 18.02 -0.63
CA ALA A 66 -8.95 19.36 -0.96
C ALA A 66 -9.41 19.80 -2.36
N ARG A 67 -9.23 18.95 -3.37
CA ARG A 67 -9.68 19.22 -4.74
C ARG A 67 -11.19 19.40 -4.85
N GLU A 68 -11.97 18.53 -4.21
CA GLU A 68 -13.44 18.61 -4.18
C GLU A 68 -13.93 19.94 -3.57
N GLN A 69 -13.16 20.50 -2.63
CA GLN A 69 -13.42 21.80 -2.01
C GLN A 69 -12.70 22.97 -2.69
N ASN A 70 -12.09 22.77 -3.86
CA ASN A 70 -11.36 23.79 -4.63
C ASN A 70 -10.06 24.33 -3.97
N TYR A 71 -9.39 23.51 -3.15
CA TYR A 71 -8.08 23.77 -2.56
C TYR A 71 -6.96 22.99 -3.26
N ALA A 72 -5.73 23.51 -3.16
CA ALA A 72 -4.53 22.71 -3.37
C ALA A 72 -4.27 21.86 -2.12
N TYR A 73 -3.79 20.63 -2.28
CA TYR A 73 -3.37 19.86 -1.11
C TYR A 73 -1.98 20.32 -0.66
N GLY A 74 -1.89 20.88 0.54
CA GLY A 74 -0.66 21.43 1.11
C GLY A 74 0.28 20.40 1.73
N GLY A 75 -0.23 19.19 2.00
CA GLY A 75 0.47 18.12 2.70
C GLY A 75 -0.16 17.77 4.04
N ALA A 76 0.29 16.67 4.62
CA ALA A 76 0.02 16.25 5.98
C ALA A 76 0.98 16.93 6.97
N ILE A 77 0.41 17.55 8.01
CA ILE A 77 1.12 18.15 9.13
C ILE A 77 1.18 17.11 10.25
N GLY A 78 2.39 16.82 10.69
CA GLY A 78 2.63 16.00 11.87
C GLY A 78 4.03 15.46 11.90
N THR A 79 4.42 14.94 13.05
CA THR A 79 5.65 14.18 13.18
C THR A 79 5.38 12.75 12.71
N LEU A 80 5.75 12.42 11.48
CA LEU A 80 6.28 11.07 11.25
C LEU A 80 7.37 10.84 12.29
N PRO A 81 7.64 9.62 12.80
CA PRO A 81 8.85 9.42 13.57
C PRO A 81 10.03 9.97 12.76
N LEU A 82 10.59 11.08 13.24
CA LEU A 82 11.81 11.72 12.73
C LEU A 82 13.03 10.90 13.11
N THR A 83 12.85 9.90 13.97
CA THR A 83 13.81 8.83 14.17
C THR A 83 13.90 7.99 12.89
N PRO A 84 15.10 7.61 12.44
CA PRO A 84 15.33 6.68 11.32
C PRO A 84 14.93 5.23 11.67
N GLN A 85 13.82 5.06 12.38
CA GLN A 85 13.21 3.76 12.59
C GLN A 85 12.59 3.32 11.26
N ALA A 86 12.90 2.09 10.83
CA ALA A 86 12.54 1.55 9.52
C ALA A 86 11.06 1.82 9.11
N HIS A 87 10.14 1.84 10.07
CA HIS A 87 8.71 2.10 9.84
C HIS A 87 8.40 3.51 9.29
N GLY A 88 9.07 4.55 9.79
CA GLY A 88 8.86 5.93 9.35
C GLY A 88 9.49 6.25 7.99
N VAL A 89 10.55 5.53 7.64
CA VAL A 89 11.17 5.60 6.30
C VAL A 89 10.27 4.93 5.27
N LEU A 90 9.76 3.74 5.58
CA LEU A 90 8.81 3.01 4.73
C LEU A 90 7.55 3.83 4.42
N GLN A 91 6.94 4.44 5.44
CA GLN A 91 5.75 5.28 5.23
C GLN A 91 6.04 6.46 4.29
N ARG A 92 7.18 7.14 4.44
CA ARG A 92 7.58 8.24 3.54
C ARG A 92 7.73 7.77 2.11
N GLN A 93 8.47 6.68 1.90
CA GLN A 93 8.69 6.13 0.56
C GLN A 93 7.36 5.69 -0.08
N CYS A 94 6.45 5.09 0.69
CA CYS A 94 5.12 4.72 0.20
C CYS A 94 4.26 5.93 -0.15
N VAL A 95 4.30 7.00 0.65
CA VAL A 95 3.61 8.26 0.33
C VAL A 95 4.18 8.87 -0.95
N ALA A 96 5.50 8.96 -1.06
CA ALA A 96 6.18 9.48 -2.24
C ALA A 96 5.93 8.64 -3.49
N TRP A 97 5.85 7.32 -3.33
CA TRP A 97 5.53 6.41 -4.42
C TRP A 97 4.07 6.50 -4.85
N ALA A 98 3.14 6.70 -3.90
CA ALA A 98 1.71 6.71 -4.18
C ALA A 98 1.19 8.07 -4.67
N LEU A 99 1.72 9.14 -4.12
CA LEU A 99 1.30 10.51 -4.40
C LEU A 99 2.34 11.26 -5.19
N GLY A 100 3.45 10.64 -5.55
CA GLY A 100 4.44 11.23 -6.42
C GLY A 100 5.23 12.41 -5.86
N THR A 101 5.27 12.59 -4.54
CA THR A 101 6.03 13.67 -3.89
C THR A 101 6.48 13.28 -2.48
N ASP A 102 7.73 13.62 -2.14
CA ASP A 102 8.28 13.49 -0.79
C ASP A 102 7.79 14.61 0.15
N ALA A 103 7.25 15.69 -0.43
CA ALA A 103 6.88 16.93 0.27
C ALA A 103 5.54 16.82 1.02
N VAL A 104 4.98 15.63 1.15
CA VAL A 104 3.67 15.47 1.76
C VAL A 104 3.72 15.60 3.26
N VAL A 105 4.87 15.46 3.92
CA VAL A 105 4.97 15.73 5.37
C VAL A 105 5.72 17.03 5.61
N VAL A 106 5.02 18.01 6.14
CA VAL A 106 5.47 19.40 6.25
C VAL A 106 5.34 19.91 7.68
N ARG A 107 6.11 20.96 7.99
CA ARG A 107 5.93 21.72 9.23
C ARG A 107 4.63 22.53 9.14
N GLU A 108 3.97 22.70 10.29
CA GLU A 108 2.79 23.54 10.38
C GLU A 108 3.13 24.98 9.99
N PRO A 109 2.45 25.57 8.98
CA PRO A 109 2.61 26.99 8.66
C PRO A 109 2.16 27.86 9.84
N ALA A 110 2.89 28.95 10.11
CA ALA A 110 2.52 29.88 11.17
C ALA A 110 1.15 30.51 10.91
N GLY A 111 0.29 30.57 11.95
CA GLY A 111 -1.02 31.21 11.87
C GLY A 111 -2.06 30.46 11.01
N ILE A 112 -1.85 29.18 10.71
CA ILE A 112 -2.81 28.39 9.94
C ILE A 112 -4.15 28.25 10.68
N GLN A 113 -5.25 28.48 9.98
CA GLN A 113 -6.60 28.29 10.51
C GLN A 113 -6.93 26.81 10.60
N ARG A 114 -7.67 26.40 11.63
CA ARG A 114 -8.07 25.01 11.84
C ARG A 114 -9.53 24.81 11.43
N ALA A 115 -9.80 23.72 10.73
CA ALA A 115 -11.12 23.33 10.27
C ALA A 115 -11.41 21.89 10.70
N ALA A 116 -12.56 21.67 11.32
CA ALA A 116 -13.05 20.34 11.69
C ALA A 116 -14.37 19.98 10.98
N ALA A 117 -15.04 20.96 10.39
CA ALA A 117 -16.27 20.79 9.63
C ALA A 117 -16.22 21.54 8.29
N LEU A 118 -17.12 21.19 7.37
CA LEU A 118 -17.26 21.88 6.08
C LEU A 118 -17.59 23.37 6.23
N ALA A 119 -18.33 23.73 7.29
CA ALA A 119 -18.69 25.11 7.58
C ALA A 119 -17.47 25.99 7.93
N ASP A 120 -16.35 25.39 8.33
CA ASP A 120 -15.12 26.11 8.68
C ASP A 120 -14.27 26.44 7.44
N LEU A 121 -14.62 25.93 6.26
CA LEU A 121 -13.84 26.12 5.04
C LEU A 121 -14.15 27.47 4.39
N ALA A 122 -13.17 28.37 4.41
CA ALA A 122 -13.20 29.63 3.66
C ALA A 122 -12.37 29.53 2.38
N SER A 123 -13.02 29.72 1.23
CA SER A 123 -12.47 29.47 -0.13
C SER A 123 -11.23 30.30 -0.52
N ASN A 124 -10.82 31.27 0.31
CA ASN A 124 -9.68 32.15 0.12
C ASN A 124 -8.57 31.98 1.18
N GLN A 125 -8.72 31.06 2.14
CA GLN A 125 -7.76 30.88 3.24
C GLN A 125 -7.01 29.55 3.17
N THR A 126 -5.78 29.53 3.69
CA THR A 126 -5.08 28.27 3.92
C THR A 126 -5.53 27.67 5.25
N VAL A 127 -5.89 26.39 5.25
CA VAL A 127 -6.52 25.72 6.40
C VAL A 127 -5.84 24.39 6.72
N LEU A 128 -5.91 24.00 7.98
CA LEU A 128 -5.54 22.68 8.49
C LEU A 128 -6.82 21.92 8.86
N TRP A 129 -7.11 20.88 8.11
CA TRP A 129 -8.15 19.91 8.43
C TRP A 129 -7.71 19.01 9.60
N THR A 130 -8.44 19.06 10.71
CA THR A 130 -8.07 18.36 11.95
C THR A 130 -8.73 16.99 12.11
N GLU A 131 -9.80 16.72 11.35
CA GLU A 131 -10.51 15.45 11.45
C GLU A 131 -9.81 14.33 10.69
N LYS A 132 -9.83 13.13 11.29
CA LYS A 132 -9.24 11.94 10.68
C LYS A 132 -9.93 11.54 9.37
N HIS A 133 -11.22 11.76 9.32
CA HIS A 133 -12.07 11.39 8.19
C HIS A 133 -12.54 12.65 7.48
N VAL A 134 -12.49 12.62 6.15
CA VAL A 134 -13.01 13.68 5.29
C VAL A 134 -14.35 13.25 4.67
N PRO A 135 -15.32 14.18 4.53
CA PRO A 135 -16.58 13.89 3.87
C PRO A 135 -16.37 13.80 2.35
N LEU A 136 -16.10 12.60 1.85
CA LEU A 136 -15.88 12.35 0.43
C LEU A 136 -17.18 12.13 -0.32
N ALA A 137 -17.24 12.62 -1.57
CA ALA A 137 -18.32 12.23 -2.47
C ALA A 137 -18.38 10.70 -2.67
N PRO A 138 -19.58 10.09 -2.82
CA PRO A 138 -19.72 8.64 -2.94
C PRO A 138 -18.98 8.03 -4.13
N LYS A 139 -18.87 8.78 -5.23
CA LYS A 139 -18.13 8.38 -6.44
C LYS A 139 -16.81 9.11 -6.49
N VAL A 140 -15.72 8.37 -6.73
CA VAL A 140 -14.40 8.96 -6.93
C VAL A 140 -14.37 9.71 -8.25
N ASP A 141 -13.94 10.97 -8.23
CA ASP A 141 -13.76 11.78 -9.43
C ASP A 141 -12.77 11.11 -10.41
N LYS A 142 -13.20 10.98 -11.66
CA LYS A 142 -12.38 10.38 -12.74
C LYS A 142 -11.20 11.28 -13.09
N ALA A 143 -11.35 12.61 -13.01
CA ALA A 143 -10.27 13.53 -13.33
C ALA A 143 -9.18 13.45 -12.26
N TRP A 144 -9.54 13.43 -10.98
CA TRP A 144 -8.59 13.17 -9.90
C TRP A 144 -7.84 11.85 -10.05
N LEU A 145 -8.53 10.74 -10.34
CA LEU A 145 -7.87 9.46 -10.60
C LEU A 145 -6.93 9.52 -11.81
N ALA A 146 -7.34 10.19 -12.89
CA ALA A 146 -6.49 10.36 -14.05
C ALA A 146 -5.21 11.13 -13.71
N ASP A 147 -5.31 12.20 -12.92
CA ASP A 147 -4.18 13.05 -12.53
C ASP A 147 -3.22 12.29 -11.60
N LEU A 148 -3.76 11.57 -10.63
CA LEU A 148 -2.99 10.72 -9.74
C LEU A 148 -2.23 9.62 -10.52
N ARG A 149 -2.90 8.97 -11.48
CA ARG A 149 -2.28 7.95 -12.33
C ARG A 149 -1.22 8.53 -13.26
N ARG A 150 -1.43 9.73 -13.81
CA ARG A 150 -0.42 10.41 -14.63
C ARG A 150 0.83 10.74 -13.82
N GLY A 151 0.65 11.31 -12.62
CA GLY A 151 1.77 11.61 -11.71
C GLY A 151 2.59 10.39 -11.30
N ASN A 152 1.99 9.20 -11.32
CA ASN A 152 2.66 7.94 -10.95
C ASN A 152 3.07 7.06 -12.14
N ALA A 153 2.74 7.43 -13.37
CA ALA A 153 2.98 6.58 -14.54
C ALA A 153 4.47 6.24 -14.72
N CYS A 154 5.36 7.22 -14.54
CA CYS A 154 6.81 6.99 -14.62
C CYS A 154 7.31 6.05 -13.52
N ARG A 155 6.82 6.21 -12.27
CA ARG A 155 7.23 5.35 -11.14
C ARG A 155 6.76 3.93 -11.34
N LEU A 156 5.50 3.75 -11.76
CA LEU A 156 4.95 2.43 -12.10
C LEU A 156 5.69 1.79 -13.27
N GLY A 157 6.02 2.54 -14.32
CA GLY A 157 6.77 2.04 -15.47
C GLY A 157 8.22 1.62 -15.14
N ARG A 158 8.82 2.21 -14.11
CA ARG A 158 10.17 1.87 -13.65
C ARG A 158 10.20 0.83 -12.53
N ALA A 159 9.06 0.57 -11.89
CA ALA A 159 8.98 -0.44 -10.86
C ALA A 159 9.30 -1.80 -11.48
N ARG A 160 10.30 -2.47 -10.91
CA ARG A 160 10.61 -3.84 -11.30
C ARG A 160 9.47 -4.72 -10.83
N LEU A 161 8.73 -5.29 -11.76
CA LEU A 161 7.69 -6.28 -11.45
C LEU A 161 8.36 -7.65 -11.33
N THR A 162 8.88 -7.97 -10.15
CA THR A 162 9.68 -9.18 -9.86
C THR A 162 9.01 -10.47 -10.33
N TYR A 163 7.68 -10.53 -10.25
CA TYR A 163 6.90 -11.75 -10.52
C TYR A 163 6.15 -11.76 -11.86
N ALA A 164 6.22 -10.68 -12.64
CA ALA A 164 5.40 -10.56 -13.84
C ALA A 164 6.09 -11.21 -15.03
N ARG A 165 5.51 -12.30 -15.56
CA ARG A 165 6.02 -12.89 -16.80
C ARG A 165 5.66 -12.03 -18.01
N LYS A 166 6.59 -11.97 -18.98
CA LYS A 166 6.29 -11.36 -20.27
C LYS A 166 5.24 -12.23 -20.98
N GLY A 167 4.36 -11.59 -21.75
CA GLY A 167 3.37 -12.32 -22.53
C GLY A 167 2.21 -12.91 -21.71
N THR A 168 2.01 -12.52 -20.45
CA THR A 168 0.86 -12.94 -19.65
C THR A 168 -0.12 -11.79 -19.39
N VAL A 169 -1.37 -12.17 -19.08
CA VAL A 169 -2.39 -11.30 -18.51
C VAL A 169 -2.29 -11.40 -17.00
N ARG A 170 -1.97 -10.28 -16.34
CA ARG A 170 -1.68 -10.25 -14.91
C ARG A 170 -2.96 -10.06 -14.12
N VAL A 171 -3.30 -11.04 -13.30
CA VAL A 171 -4.41 -11.00 -12.35
C VAL A 171 -3.81 -10.96 -10.95
N ALA A 172 -4.16 -9.94 -10.18
CA ALA A 172 -3.70 -9.81 -8.80
C ALA A 172 -4.87 -9.76 -7.83
N ALA A 173 -4.71 -10.35 -6.66
CA ALA A 173 -5.62 -10.19 -5.54
C ALA A 173 -4.83 -9.79 -4.29
N HIS A 174 -5.36 -8.84 -3.53
CA HIS A 174 -4.87 -8.58 -2.18
C HIS A 174 -5.80 -9.24 -1.18
N LEU A 175 -5.24 -9.91 -0.18
CA LEU A 175 -5.98 -10.54 0.90
C LEU A 175 -5.44 -10.12 2.27
N ARG A 176 -6.35 -9.97 3.23
CA ARG A 176 -6.04 -9.59 4.60
C ARG A 176 -6.23 -10.82 5.50
N ARG A 177 -5.15 -11.55 5.80
CA ARG A 177 -5.17 -12.78 6.63
C ARG A 177 -4.26 -12.71 7.85
N GLY A 178 -3.01 -12.28 7.70
CA GLY A 178 -2.02 -12.38 8.78
C GLY A 178 -2.00 -11.20 9.77
N ASP A 179 -2.44 -10.01 9.35
CA ASP A 179 -2.33 -8.77 10.14
C ASP A 179 -3.54 -8.50 11.07
N VAL A 180 -4.54 -9.40 11.10
CA VAL A 180 -5.73 -9.27 11.94
C VAL A 180 -6.04 -10.59 12.65
N ASP A 181 -6.11 -10.54 13.97
CA ASP A 181 -6.54 -11.68 14.79
C ASP A 181 -8.02 -12.01 14.50
N VAL A 182 -8.23 -13.26 14.07
CA VAL A 182 -9.56 -13.83 13.76
C VAL A 182 -10.51 -13.76 14.96
N SER A 183 -9.99 -13.88 16.18
CA SER A 183 -10.78 -13.88 17.42
C SER A 183 -11.30 -12.49 17.81
N VAL A 184 -10.64 -11.42 17.35
CA VAL A 184 -10.97 -10.04 17.75
C VAL A 184 -11.90 -9.37 16.75
N GLN A 185 -11.91 -9.79 15.49
CA GLN A 185 -12.72 -9.17 14.43
C GLN A 185 -13.42 -10.18 13.50
N PRO A 186 -14.26 -11.09 14.05
CA PRO A 186 -14.94 -12.13 13.27
C PRO A 186 -15.99 -11.57 12.30
N SER A 187 -16.62 -10.43 12.62
CA SER A 187 -17.80 -9.91 11.92
C SER A 187 -17.53 -8.79 10.91
N LEU A 188 -16.28 -8.40 10.67
CA LEU A 188 -16.00 -7.17 9.90
C LEU A 188 -15.13 -7.36 8.66
N ARG A 189 -14.46 -8.51 8.44
CA ARG A 189 -13.19 -8.46 7.69
C ARG A 189 -12.86 -9.55 6.68
N TRP A 190 -13.77 -10.44 6.32
CA TRP A 190 -13.37 -11.63 5.57
C TRP A 190 -14.13 -11.76 4.24
N VAL A 191 -13.37 -11.68 3.15
CA VAL A 191 -13.68 -12.47 1.95
C VAL A 191 -13.25 -13.89 2.28
N SER A 192 -14.14 -14.88 2.23
CA SER A 192 -13.78 -16.28 2.46
C SER A 192 -12.85 -16.80 1.36
N ASP A 193 -12.11 -17.88 1.62
CA ASP A 193 -11.26 -18.47 0.59
C ASP A 193 -12.08 -18.92 -0.62
N ALA A 194 -13.23 -19.56 -0.39
CA ALA A 194 -14.18 -19.92 -1.45
C ALA A 194 -14.59 -18.71 -2.30
N CYS A 195 -15.00 -17.60 -1.66
CA CYS A 195 -15.36 -16.37 -2.37
C CYS A 195 -14.22 -15.81 -3.23
N LEU A 196 -12.98 -15.86 -2.74
CA LEU A 196 -11.84 -15.37 -3.50
C LEU A 196 -11.46 -16.33 -4.63
N VAL A 197 -11.48 -17.64 -4.37
CA VAL A 197 -11.21 -18.68 -5.37
C VAL A 197 -12.22 -18.60 -6.52
N ASP A 198 -13.51 -18.49 -6.21
CA ASP A 198 -14.58 -18.39 -7.22
C ASP A 198 -14.40 -17.14 -8.08
N ALA A 199 -14.11 -15.99 -7.45
CA ALA A 199 -13.87 -14.74 -8.16
C ALA A 199 -12.62 -14.81 -9.05
N LEU A 200 -11.53 -15.38 -8.55
CA LEU A 200 -10.29 -15.56 -9.31
C LEU A 200 -10.49 -16.55 -10.46
N GLY A 201 -11.22 -17.64 -10.25
CA GLY A 201 -11.56 -18.61 -11.29
C GLY A 201 -12.40 -17.97 -12.40
N TRP A 202 -13.41 -17.17 -12.00
CA TRP A 202 -14.24 -16.42 -12.94
C TRP A 202 -13.44 -15.43 -13.80
N VAL A 203 -12.44 -14.75 -13.21
CA VAL A 203 -11.54 -13.83 -13.92
C VAL A 203 -10.58 -14.61 -14.82
N ALA A 204 -9.96 -15.67 -14.31
CA ALA A 204 -9.02 -16.51 -15.06
C ALA A 204 -9.68 -17.12 -16.30
N ALA A 205 -10.92 -17.59 -16.19
CA ALA A 205 -11.69 -18.12 -17.32
C ALA A 205 -11.88 -17.07 -18.44
N ARG A 206 -12.01 -15.79 -18.09
CA ARG A 206 -12.16 -14.67 -19.04
C ARG A 206 -10.84 -14.14 -19.57
N ALA A 207 -9.78 -14.21 -18.76
CA ALA A 207 -8.42 -13.85 -19.16
C ALA A 207 -7.78 -14.91 -20.08
N GLY A 208 -8.29 -16.14 -20.04
CA GLY A 208 -7.86 -17.23 -20.91
C GLY A 208 -6.54 -17.87 -20.46
N PRO A 209 -5.91 -18.71 -21.32
CA PRO A 209 -4.75 -19.53 -20.94
C PRO A 209 -3.48 -18.71 -20.63
N ARG A 210 -3.45 -17.43 -21.00
CA ARG A 210 -2.33 -16.52 -20.70
C ARG A 210 -2.49 -15.84 -19.33
N ALA A 211 -3.53 -16.16 -18.56
CA ALA A 211 -3.76 -15.59 -17.23
C ALA A 211 -2.70 -16.06 -16.24
N GLU A 212 -2.12 -15.12 -15.52
CA GLU A 212 -1.22 -15.38 -14.40
C GLU A 212 -1.81 -14.76 -13.14
N VAL A 213 -2.16 -15.62 -12.18
CA VAL A 213 -2.87 -15.20 -10.96
C VAL A 213 -1.90 -15.15 -9.78
N HIS A 214 -1.86 -13.99 -9.14
CA HIS A 214 -1.03 -13.72 -7.97
C HIS A 214 -1.89 -13.27 -6.78
N VAL A 215 -1.68 -13.89 -5.61
CA VAL A 215 -2.36 -13.56 -4.35
C VAL A 215 -1.34 -12.95 -3.40
N PHE A 216 -1.56 -11.71 -2.99
CA PHE A 216 -0.70 -10.97 -2.08
C PHE A 216 -1.33 -10.88 -0.70
N SER A 217 -0.58 -11.27 0.33
CA SER A 217 -1.00 -11.13 1.73
C SER A 217 0.21 -10.87 2.64
N ALA A 218 -0.07 -10.42 3.86
CA ALA A 218 0.91 -10.42 4.93
C ALA A 218 0.71 -11.65 5.84
N LEU A 219 1.80 -12.12 6.44
CA LEU A 219 1.84 -13.08 7.55
C LEU A 219 1.87 -12.38 8.93
N GLU A 220 2.01 -11.05 8.97
CA GLU A 220 2.66 -10.36 10.09
C GLU A 220 2.15 -10.66 11.48
N SER A 221 3.09 -11.06 12.34
CA SER A 221 2.99 -10.86 13.78
C SER A 221 3.18 -9.42 14.20
N HIS A 222 2.18 -8.87 14.86
CA HIS A 222 2.43 -7.83 15.83
C HIS A 222 3.29 -8.42 16.95
N ARG A 223 4.63 -8.33 16.81
CA ARG A 223 5.42 -7.99 18.00
C ARG A 223 4.94 -6.61 18.43
N GLY A 224 3.95 -6.60 19.32
CA GLY A 224 3.56 -5.41 20.04
C GLY A 224 4.82 -4.73 20.55
N ARG A 225 4.93 -3.41 20.35
CA ARG A 225 5.97 -2.64 21.01
C ARG A 225 5.86 -2.89 22.51
N GLY A 226 6.91 -3.48 23.08
CA GLY A 226 7.18 -3.49 24.51
C GLY A 226 6.42 -4.56 25.29
N GLY A 227 7.18 -5.33 26.05
CA GLY A 227 6.68 -5.82 27.33
C GLY A 227 6.22 -4.61 28.16
N ALA A 228 4.92 -4.42 28.24
CA ALA A 228 4.28 -3.72 29.33
C ALA A 228 2.90 -4.38 29.47
N THR A 229 2.82 -5.26 30.46
CA THR A 229 1.60 -5.84 30.99
C THR A 229 0.64 -4.70 31.33
N ARG A 230 -0.26 -4.33 30.40
CA ARG A 230 -1.42 -3.54 30.77
C ARG A 230 -2.40 -4.52 31.42
N CYS A 231 -2.31 -4.64 32.75
CA CYS A 231 -3.45 -5.06 33.53
C CYS A 231 -4.63 -4.20 33.09
N ALA A 232 -5.65 -4.82 32.49
CA ALA A 232 -6.94 -4.19 32.36
C ALA A 232 -7.35 -3.77 33.78
N LYS A 233 -7.38 -2.47 34.06
CA LYS A 233 -8.03 -1.94 35.25
C LYS A 233 -9.54 -2.12 35.04
N ILE A 234 -10.02 -3.34 35.22
CA ILE A 234 -11.43 -3.55 35.53
C ILE A 234 -11.59 -2.96 36.94
N LYS A 235 -12.33 -1.85 37.07
CA LYS A 235 -12.79 -1.37 38.36
C LYS A 235 -13.76 -2.42 38.91
N VAL A 236 -13.23 -3.44 39.57
CA VAL A 236 -13.97 -4.23 40.53
C VAL A 236 -13.51 -3.77 41.91
N SER A 237 -14.48 -3.44 42.74
CA SER A 237 -14.35 -2.88 44.08
C SER A 237 -13.20 -3.45 44.91
N ARG A 238 -12.42 -2.53 45.52
CA ARG A 238 -11.57 -2.69 46.73
C ARG A 238 -11.21 -4.13 47.11
N ARG A 239 -10.14 -4.68 46.51
CA ARG A 239 -9.11 -5.54 47.15
C ARG A 239 -8.08 -5.94 46.09
N LEU A 240 -6.86 -5.43 46.19
CA LEU A 240 -5.73 -5.90 45.37
C LEU A 240 -5.38 -7.32 45.80
N TRP A 241 -5.49 -8.27 44.87
CA TRP A 241 -4.84 -9.58 44.99
C TRP A 241 -4.02 -9.83 43.72
N CYS A 242 -2.70 -9.73 43.85
CA CYS A 242 -1.76 -10.33 42.90
C CYS A 242 -1.61 -11.80 43.31
N ALA A 243 -2.46 -12.68 42.77
CA ALA A 243 -2.29 -14.12 42.95
C ALA A 243 -1.11 -14.59 42.08
N ARG A 244 0.00 -14.88 42.73
CA ARG A 244 1.16 -15.61 42.19
C ARG A 244 0.74 -17.08 42.07
N LEU A 245 0.13 -17.47 40.96
CA LEU A 245 -0.14 -18.88 40.65
C LEU A 245 1.06 -19.48 39.91
N THR A 246 1.73 -20.34 40.66
CA THR A 246 2.78 -21.27 40.29
C THR A 246 2.27 -22.34 39.33
N GLY A 247 3.04 -22.64 38.28
CA GLY A 247 3.03 -23.94 37.60
C GLY A 247 1.95 -24.14 36.52
N ARG A 248 2.42 -24.22 35.26
CA ARG A 248 1.69 -24.49 33.99
C ARG A 248 0.86 -23.30 33.45
N PHE A 249 0.95 -23.12 32.12
CA PHE A 249 0.42 -22.03 31.29
C PHE A 249 1.22 -20.71 31.25
N LEU A 250 2.36 -20.73 30.56
CA LEU A 250 2.94 -19.53 29.94
C LEU A 250 3.39 -19.83 28.50
N THR A 251 2.41 -20.11 27.64
CA THR A 251 2.55 -19.97 26.18
C THR A 251 1.35 -19.16 25.66
N GLN A 252 1.31 -17.89 26.03
CA GLN A 252 0.43 -16.93 25.39
C GLN A 252 1.18 -15.62 25.34
N VAL A 253 1.51 -15.12 24.15
CA VAL A 253 1.02 -13.83 23.58
C VAL A 253 2.21 -13.35 22.70
N MET A 254 2.15 -12.96 21.43
CA MET A 254 1.10 -12.74 20.44
C MET A 254 1.75 -12.92 19.05
N ARG A 255 1.15 -13.71 18.17
CA ARG A 255 1.61 -13.90 16.78
C ARG A 255 0.56 -13.35 15.81
N GLY A 256 1.02 -12.98 14.63
CA GLY A 256 0.19 -12.84 13.44
C GLY A 256 -0.30 -14.23 13.12
N THR A 257 -1.57 -14.34 12.80
CA THR A 257 -2.33 -15.56 13.10
C THR A 257 -2.41 -16.55 11.94
N ALA A 258 -1.73 -16.31 10.81
CA ALA A 258 -1.76 -17.20 9.65
C ALA A 258 -0.40 -17.87 9.42
N SER A 259 -0.37 -19.20 9.40
CA SER A 259 0.79 -19.96 8.92
C SER A 259 0.82 -19.91 7.37
N PRO A 260 1.98 -20.13 6.72
CA PRO A 260 2.05 -20.17 5.25
C PRO A 260 1.07 -21.16 4.61
N GLU A 261 0.72 -22.24 5.32
CA GLU A 261 -0.23 -23.29 4.92
C GLU A 261 -1.67 -22.77 4.84
N ALA A 262 -2.02 -21.69 5.55
CA ALA A 262 -3.33 -21.03 5.44
C ALA A 262 -3.63 -20.48 4.03
N PHE A 263 -2.64 -20.52 3.13
CA PHE A 263 -2.76 -20.09 1.73
C PHE A 263 -2.68 -21.26 0.74
N ASP A 264 -2.60 -22.51 1.22
CA ASP A 264 -2.49 -23.69 0.34
C ASP A 264 -3.70 -23.89 -0.56
N VAL A 265 -4.87 -23.44 -0.13
CA VAL A 265 -6.07 -23.40 -0.97
C VAL A 265 -5.80 -22.66 -2.28
N TYR A 266 -5.07 -21.54 -2.26
CA TYR A 266 -4.75 -20.78 -3.48
C TYR A 266 -3.70 -21.49 -4.33
N ARG A 267 -2.71 -22.12 -3.68
CA ARG A 267 -1.67 -22.91 -4.38
C ARG A 267 -2.26 -24.11 -5.09
N ALA A 268 -3.26 -24.76 -4.49
CA ALA A 268 -3.99 -25.88 -5.08
C ALA A 268 -4.73 -25.50 -6.37
N HIS A 269 -5.06 -24.22 -6.56
CA HIS A 269 -5.62 -23.67 -7.80
C HIS A 269 -4.56 -23.12 -8.77
N ASN A 270 -3.28 -23.48 -8.60
CA ASN A 270 -2.14 -22.97 -9.37
C ASN A 270 -1.95 -21.44 -9.31
N TYR A 271 -2.42 -20.80 -8.24
CA TYR A 271 -2.15 -19.38 -8.00
C TYR A 271 -0.81 -19.20 -7.29
N THR A 272 -0.08 -18.16 -7.66
CA THR A 272 1.19 -17.81 -6.99
C THR A 272 0.89 -16.96 -5.77
N VAL A 273 1.32 -17.41 -4.59
CA VAL A 273 1.10 -16.68 -3.33
C VAL A 273 2.36 -15.90 -2.95
N HIS A 274 2.21 -14.59 -2.75
CA HIS A 274 3.25 -13.67 -2.29
C HIS A 274 2.95 -13.26 -0.85
N LEU A 275 3.87 -13.63 0.03
CA LEU A 275 3.84 -13.33 1.45
C LEU A 275 4.98 -12.34 1.74
N ASN A 276 4.77 -11.42 2.68
CA ASN A 276 5.83 -10.48 3.03
C ASN A 276 7.08 -11.22 3.53
N GLY A 277 8.21 -10.99 2.85
CA GLY A 277 9.52 -11.58 3.17
C GLY A 277 10.23 -10.83 4.31
N ALA A 278 11.46 -11.27 4.64
CA ALA A 278 12.27 -10.69 5.73
C ALA A 278 12.62 -9.19 5.53
N ASP A 279 12.57 -8.67 4.30
CA ASP A 279 12.66 -7.24 3.99
C ASP A 279 11.26 -6.64 3.78
N ALA A 280 10.74 -6.01 4.84
CA ALA A 280 9.41 -5.41 4.85
C ALA A 280 9.25 -4.19 3.93
N THR A 281 10.34 -3.51 3.55
CA THR A 281 10.24 -2.26 2.75
C THR A 281 10.27 -2.53 1.26
N ALA A 282 11.24 -3.33 0.81
CA ALA A 282 11.31 -3.75 -0.59
C ALA A 282 10.04 -4.54 -0.97
N SER A 283 9.53 -5.39 -0.08
CA SER A 283 8.32 -6.17 -0.33
C SER A 283 7.05 -5.31 -0.47
N VAL A 284 6.88 -4.24 0.31
CA VAL A 284 5.65 -3.42 0.25
C VAL A 284 5.54 -2.65 -1.07
N LEU A 285 6.61 -1.94 -1.48
CA LEU A 285 6.58 -1.18 -2.74
C LEU A 285 6.51 -2.10 -3.96
N ASP A 286 7.17 -3.26 -3.91
CA ASP A 286 7.07 -4.28 -4.96
C ASP A 286 5.63 -4.83 -5.07
N HIS A 287 5.02 -5.21 -3.94
CA HIS A 287 3.62 -5.65 -3.90
C HIS A 287 2.67 -4.57 -4.44
N TRP A 288 2.85 -3.30 -4.05
CA TRP A 288 2.04 -2.20 -4.57
C TRP A 288 2.23 -1.99 -6.07
N ALA A 289 3.45 -2.09 -6.58
CA ALA A 289 3.72 -2.00 -8.01
C ALA A 289 3.02 -3.14 -8.77
N HIS A 290 3.07 -4.37 -8.25
CA HIS A 290 2.35 -5.50 -8.82
C HIS A 290 0.84 -5.32 -8.83
N LEU A 291 0.25 -4.91 -7.71
CA LEU A 291 -1.19 -4.69 -7.58
C LEU A 291 -1.67 -3.54 -8.49
N ALA A 292 -0.93 -2.43 -8.54
CA ALA A 292 -1.25 -1.28 -9.39
C ALA A 292 -1.04 -1.56 -10.88
N SER A 293 -0.07 -2.42 -11.22
CA SER A 293 0.22 -2.78 -12.62
C SER A 293 -0.60 -3.97 -13.14
N ALA A 294 -1.40 -4.61 -12.28
CA ALA A 294 -2.24 -5.73 -12.69
C ALA A 294 -3.26 -5.30 -13.75
N ASP A 295 -3.51 -6.18 -14.70
CA ASP A 295 -4.52 -5.97 -15.74
C ASP A 295 -5.92 -6.12 -15.13
N VAL A 296 -6.06 -7.08 -14.20
CA VAL A 296 -7.23 -7.21 -13.32
C VAL A 296 -6.76 -7.28 -11.86
N PHE A 297 -7.31 -6.42 -11.01
CA PHE A 297 -7.00 -6.36 -9.58
C PHE A 297 -8.25 -6.58 -8.72
N LEU A 298 -8.25 -7.63 -7.90
CA LEU A 298 -9.27 -7.89 -6.89
C LEU A 298 -8.87 -7.21 -5.57
N GLN A 299 -9.51 -6.09 -5.28
CA GLN A 299 -9.26 -5.28 -4.10
C GLN A 299 -9.96 -5.87 -2.88
N SER A 300 -9.20 -6.16 -1.82
CA SER A 300 -9.76 -6.48 -0.51
C SER A 300 -10.61 -5.31 0.02
N PRO A 301 -11.87 -5.55 0.44
CA PRO A 301 -12.78 -4.50 0.90
C PRO A 301 -12.35 -3.89 2.24
N THR A 302 -11.55 -4.63 3.02
CA THR A 302 -11.28 -4.35 4.44
C THR A 302 -9.82 -3.99 4.68
N SER A 303 -9.01 -3.94 3.62
CA SER A 303 -7.60 -3.55 3.70
C SER A 303 -7.39 -2.17 3.10
N ALA A 304 -6.96 -1.23 3.95
CA ALA A 304 -6.48 0.06 3.48
C ALA A 304 -5.22 -0.07 2.61
N PHE A 305 -4.45 -1.16 2.75
CA PHE A 305 -3.28 -1.45 1.92
C PHE A 305 -3.63 -1.61 0.44
N ALA A 306 -4.81 -2.13 0.13
CA ALA A 306 -5.27 -2.36 -1.25
C ALA A 306 -5.86 -1.09 -1.90
N VAL A 307 -6.18 -0.05 -1.12
CA VAL A 307 -6.87 1.16 -1.63
C VAL A 307 -5.97 1.96 -2.57
N VAL A 308 -4.69 2.13 -2.20
CA VAL A 308 -3.76 2.93 -2.98
C VAL A 308 -3.45 2.28 -4.34
N PRO A 309 -3.07 0.99 -4.42
CA PRO A 309 -2.95 0.31 -5.71
C PRO A 309 -4.23 0.36 -6.55
N ALA A 310 -5.42 0.32 -5.93
CA ALA A 310 -6.69 0.44 -6.64
C ALA A 310 -6.88 1.84 -7.28
N TYR A 311 -6.44 2.92 -6.62
CA TYR A 311 -6.45 4.25 -7.22
C TYR A 311 -5.45 4.36 -8.38
N LEU A 312 -4.26 3.78 -8.22
CA LEU A 312 -3.19 3.85 -9.20
C LEU A 312 -3.38 2.91 -10.39
N SER A 313 -4.17 1.84 -10.24
CA SER A 313 -4.36 0.87 -11.30
C SER A 313 -5.05 1.48 -12.52
N ARG A 314 -4.46 1.24 -13.70
CA ARG A 314 -5.06 1.49 -15.02
C ARG A 314 -5.81 0.26 -15.56
N GLY A 315 -5.72 -0.85 -14.83
CA GLY A 315 -6.43 -2.10 -15.07
C GLY A 315 -7.92 -2.03 -14.70
N CYS A 316 -8.54 -3.19 -14.73
CA CYS A 316 -9.84 -3.39 -14.11
C CYS A 316 -9.67 -3.61 -12.61
N VAL A 317 -10.37 -2.84 -11.76
CA VAL A 317 -10.36 -3.04 -10.31
C VAL A 317 -11.72 -3.56 -9.87
N LEU A 318 -11.74 -4.78 -9.34
CA LEU A 318 -12.92 -5.46 -8.81
C LEU A 318 -12.95 -5.30 -7.30
N ARG A 319 -14.08 -4.85 -6.77
CA ARG A 319 -14.27 -4.65 -5.32
C ARG A 319 -15.28 -5.65 -4.79
N ALA A 320 -14.95 -6.27 -3.66
CA ALA A 320 -15.91 -7.12 -2.96
C ALA A 320 -17.08 -6.27 -2.42
N ARG A 321 -18.28 -6.83 -2.50
CA ARG A 321 -19.54 -6.25 -2.03
C ARG A 321 -19.97 -6.97 -0.74
N VAL A 322 -20.73 -6.29 0.10
CA VAL A 322 -21.34 -6.91 1.29
C VAL A 322 -22.47 -7.82 0.81
N ILE A 323 -22.40 -9.12 1.12
CA ILE A 323 -23.45 -10.10 0.76
C ILE A 323 -24.31 -10.50 1.95
N LYS A 324 -23.77 -10.41 3.17
CA LYS A 324 -24.50 -10.56 4.44
C LYS A 324 -23.79 -9.70 5.49
N LYS A 325 -24.47 -9.32 6.58
CA LYS A 325 -23.87 -8.53 7.68
C LYS A 325 -22.56 -9.19 8.13
N GLY A 326 -21.44 -8.55 7.80
CA GLY A 326 -20.09 -9.01 8.14
C GLY A 326 -19.41 -9.98 7.17
N LEU A 327 -20.08 -10.37 6.08
CA LEU A 327 -19.53 -11.24 5.04
C LEU A 327 -19.43 -10.47 3.71
N HIS A 328 -18.20 -10.37 3.19
CA HIS A 328 -17.92 -9.74 1.91
C HIS A 328 -17.59 -10.80 0.86
N CYS A 329 -18.08 -10.62 -0.36
CA CYS A 329 -17.77 -11.50 -1.49
C CYS A 329 -17.78 -10.69 -2.79
N TYR A 330 -17.22 -11.22 -3.86
CA TYR A 330 -17.27 -10.56 -5.17
C TYR A 330 -18.58 -10.95 -5.87
N ALA A 331 -19.65 -10.18 -5.63
CA ALA A 331 -20.86 -10.28 -6.43
C ALA A 331 -20.62 -9.60 -7.79
N LEU A 332 -19.90 -10.31 -8.67
CA LEU A 332 -19.49 -9.86 -10.00
C LEU A 332 -20.70 -9.78 -10.93
N ASP A 333 -20.78 -8.72 -11.72
CA ASP A 333 -21.89 -8.48 -12.66
C ASP A 333 -21.42 -8.19 -14.09
N ALA A 334 -22.36 -7.83 -14.97
CA ALA A 334 -22.08 -7.52 -16.37
C ALA A 334 -21.15 -6.30 -16.54
N ALA A 335 -21.14 -5.34 -15.61
CA ALA A 335 -20.23 -4.20 -15.65
C ALA A 335 -18.79 -4.65 -15.29
N ASP A 336 -18.66 -5.54 -14.31
CA ASP A 336 -17.39 -6.18 -13.95
C ASP A 336 -16.84 -7.02 -15.12
N GLU A 337 -17.70 -7.75 -15.83
CA GLU A 337 -17.30 -8.50 -17.03
C GLU A 337 -16.79 -7.60 -18.14
N LYS A 338 -17.51 -6.52 -18.43
CA LYS A 338 -17.08 -5.53 -19.43
C LYS A 338 -15.74 -4.89 -19.04
N CYS A 339 -15.52 -4.68 -17.75
CA CYS A 339 -14.27 -4.14 -17.21
C CYS A 339 -13.11 -5.12 -17.41
N VAL A 340 -13.28 -6.39 -17.04
CA VAL A 340 -12.26 -7.45 -17.23
C VAL A 340 -11.94 -7.64 -18.70
N ARG A 341 -12.96 -7.81 -19.54
CA ARG A 341 -12.77 -8.04 -20.98
C ARG A 341 -11.94 -6.94 -21.64
N ARG A 342 -12.25 -5.67 -21.35
CA ARG A 342 -11.49 -4.52 -21.88
C ARG A 342 -10.03 -4.51 -21.41
N ALA A 343 -9.78 -4.86 -20.15
CA ALA A 343 -8.43 -4.91 -19.63
C ALA A 343 -7.62 -6.05 -20.26
N VAL A 344 -8.23 -7.23 -20.42
CA VAL A 344 -7.64 -8.41 -21.08
C VAL A 344 -7.33 -8.10 -22.55
N GLU A 345 -8.31 -7.61 -23.32
CA GLU A 345 -8.13 -7.27 -24.74
C GLU A 345 -7.01 -6.24 -24.94
N ARG A 346 -6.95 -5.21 -24.09
CA ARG A 346 -5.86 -4.22 -24.13
C ARG A 346 -4.51 -4.90 -23.91
N ARG A 347 -4.41 -5.74 -22.89
CA ARG A 347 -3.17 -6.45 -22.58
C ARG A 347 -2.76 -7.39 -23.70
N LEU A 348 -3.69 -8.13 -24.28
CA LEU A 348 -3.43 -9.04 -25.41
C LEU A 348 -2.88 -8.28 -26.62
N ARG A 349 -3.37 -7.07 -26.91
CA ARG A 349 -2.79 -6.22 -27.96
C ARG A 349 -1.38 -5.70 -27.66
N GLU A 350 -1.02 -5.54 -26.40
CA GLU A 350 0.33 -5.10 -26.00
C GLU A 350 1.37 -6.22 -26.04
N ILE A 351 0.94 -7.49 -26.05
CA ILE A 351 1.82 -8.66 -25.94
C ILE A 351 1.74 -9.62 -27.13
N SER A 352 0.91 -9.29 -28.12
CA SER A 352 0.91 -9.91 -29.45
C SER A 352 1.76 -9.04 -30.34
#